data_AF-A0A4U0Y0W0-F1
#
_entry.id   AF-A0A4U0Y0W0-F1
#
_cell.length_a   1.000
_cell.length_b   1.000
_cell.length_c   1.000
_cell.angle_alpha   90.00
_cell.angle_beta   90.00
_cell.angle_gamma   90.00
#
_symmetry.space_group_name_H-M   'P 1'
#
loop_
_entity.id
_entity.type
_entity.pdbx_description
1 polymer ?
#
loop_
_entity_poly.entity_id
_entity_poly.type
_entity_poly.pdbx_seq_one_letter_code
_entity_poly.pdbx_strand_id
1 'polypeptide(L)'
;MPNTLQAPANRGDHLLRPTRTLHLSTPDPTRFYSIGGSLSITLANQVIADAALVSSLKGVVAMVPAVVHFDNFPAKFQPMYKASTENARDAPVIDVESTAIFFHAAGVSPAVASAFTALATPNHAKFPPMYLTACEFDPLRDDAYVMKACLKEAGVPTKLNYYEGLPHYFWIFPSLP
;
A
#
# COMPACT_ATOMS: atom_id res chain seq x y z
N MET A 1 -12.31 -9.64 -61.71
CA MET A 1 -11.14 -8.74 -61.77
C MET A 1 -10.59 -8.58 -60.35
N PRO A 2 -9.54 -9.31 -59.96
CA PRO A 2 -8.98 -9.21 -58.61
C PRO A 2 -8.04 -8.00 -58.52
N ASN A 3 -8.29 -7.14 -57.55
CA ASN A 3 -7.50 -5.95 -57.27
C ASN A 3 -6.21 -6.36 -56.54
N THR A 4 -5.08 -6.09 -57.16
CA THR A 4 -3.73 -6.30 -56.61
C THR A 4 -3.39 -5.13 -55.69
N LEU A 5 -3.20 -5.40 -54.39
CA LEU A 5 -2.49 -4.49 -53.50
C LEU A 5 -1.28 -5.23 -52.92
N GLN A 6 -0.13 -4.80 -53.41
CA GLN A 6 1.22 -5.28 -53.12
C GLN A 6 1.60 -4.87 -51.68
N ALA A 7 1.94 -5.83 -50.84
CA ALA A 7 2.56 -5.55 -49.54
C ALA A 7 4.01 -5.08 -49.77
N PRO A 8 4.51 -4.03 -49.09
CA PRO A 8 5.93 -3.72 -49.15
C PRO A 8 6.70 -4.76 -48.33
N ALA A 9 7.67 -5.40 -48.99
CA ALA A 9 8.76 -6.09 -48.32
C ALA A 9 9.62 -5.05 -47.59
N ASN A 10 9.73 -5.16 -46.28
CA ASN A 10 10.84 -4.55 -45.56
C ASN A 10 11.49 -5.61 -44.67
N ARG A 11 12.60 -6.18 -45.18
CA ARG A 11 13.55 -6.95 -44.39
C ARG A 11 14.31 -5.97 -43.51
N GLY A 12 13.93 -5.87 -42.24
CA GLY A 12 14.77 -5.30 -41.21
C GLY A 12 15.38 -6.44 -40.41
N ASP A 13 16.71 -6.55 -40.43
CA ASP A 13 17.49 -7.42 -39.55
C ASP A 13 17.10 -7.16 -38.09
N HIS A 14 16.28 -8.03 -37.51
CA HIS A 14 16.16 -8.13 -36.07
C HIS A 14 17.40 -8.84 -35.55
N LEU A 15 18.47 -8.06 -35.36
CA LEU A 15 19.60 -8.45 -34.52
C LEU A 15 19.04 -8.91 -33.17
N LEU A 16 18.99 -10.23 -32.97
CA LEU A 16 18.67 -10.86 -31.70
C LEU A 16 19.63 -10.27 -30.67
N ARG A 17 19.12 -9.39 -29.81
CA ARG A 17 19.90 -8.89 -28.68
C ARG A 17 20.35 -10.10 -27.87
N PRO A 18 21.64 -10.20 -27.48
CA PRO A 18 22.11 -11.35 -26.74
C PRO A 18 21.27 -11.50 -25.47
N THR A 19 20.73 -12.70 -25.28
CA THR A 19 19.95 -13.09 -24.12
C THR A 19 20.78 -12.78 -22.88
N ARG A 20 20.43 -11.72 -22.16
CA ARG A 20 21.10 -11.36 -20.92
C ARG A 20 20.66 -12.40 -19.89
N THR A 21 21.49 -13.43 -19.67
CA THR A 21 21.25 -14.39 -18.59
C THR A 21 21.19 -13.60 -17.29
N LEU A 22 19.99 -13.52 -16.70
CA LEU A 22 19.79 -12.88 -15.42
C LEU A 22 20.42 -13.80 -14.37
N HIS A 23 21.64 -13.50 -13.95
CA HIS A 23 22.22 -14.14 -12.77
C HIS A 23 21.48 -13.62 -11.54
N LEU A 24 20.44 -14.35 -11.13
CA LEU A 24 19.77 -14.12 -9.86
C LEU A 24 20.75 -14.42 -8.74
N SER A 25 21.22 -13.39 -8.04
CA SER A 25 21.97 -13.57 -6.80
C SER A 25 21.08 -14.24 -5.76
N THR A 26 21.67 -15.05 -4.87
CA THR A 26 20.97 -15.56 -3.68
C THR A 26 20.37 -14.39 -2.89
N PRO A 27 19.12 -14.49 -2.40
CA PRO A 27 18.52 -13.47 -1.56
C PRO A 27 19.37 -13.18 -0.32
N ASP A 28 19.54 -11.90 0.02
CA ASP A 28 20.21 -11.47 1.25
C ASP A 28 19.18 -11.44 2.39
N PRO A 29 19.25 -12.37 3.37
CA PRO A 29 18.27 -12.42 4.46
C PRO A 29 18.36 -11.20 5.41
N THR A 30 19.39 -10.37 5.27
CA THR A 30 19.55 -9.13 6.04
C THR A 30 18.94 -7.91 5.34
N ARG A 31 18.36 -8.08 4.14
CA ARG A 31 17.74 -7.02 3.33
C ARG A 31 16.31 -7.39 2.93
N PHE A 32 15.44 -7.46 3.94
CA PHE A 32 14.03 -7.73 3.78
C PHE A 32 13.23 -6.44 3.50
N TYR A 33 12.28 -6.51 2.58
CA TYR A 33 11.29 -5.45 2.32
C TYR A 33 9.90 -6.05 2.43
N SER A 34 9.03 -5.41 3.21
CA SER A 34 7.60 -5.76 3.25
C SER A 34 6.86 -4.89 2.25
N ILE A 35 6.10 -5.48 1.32
CA ILE A 35 5.42 -4.76 0.24
C ILE A 35 3.99 -5.30 0.09
N GLY A 36 2.99 -4.42 0.07
CA GLY A 36 1.59 -4.78 -0.12
C GLY A 36 0.66 -3.71 0.43
N GLY A 37 -0.58 -4.06 0.79
CA GLY A 37 -1.48 -3.18 1.54
C GLY A 37 -1.36 -3.34 3.05
N SER A 38 -2.49 -3.48 3.75
CA SER A 38 -2.53 -3.57 5.22
C SER A 38 -1.67 -4.70 5.80
N LEU A 39 -1.59 -5.87 5.14
CA LEU A 39 -0.75 -6.98 5.62
C LEU A 39 0.74 -6.59 5.66
N SER A 40 1.21 -5.75 4.74
CA SER A 40 2.61 -5.36 4.69
C SER A 40 3.02 -4.60 5.94
N ILE A 41 2.21 -3.64 6.38
CA ILE A 41 2.49 -2.81 7.54
C ILE A 41 2.22 -3.54 8.86
N THR A 42 1.22 -4.43 8.93
CA THR A 42 0.97 -5.22 10.14
C THR A 42 2.06 -6.28 10.36
N LEU A 43 2.54 -6.94 9.29
CA LEU A 43 3.70 -7.82 9.36
C LEU A 43 4.94 -7.04 9.80
N ALA A 44 5.18 -5.86 9.21
CA ALA A 44 6.31 -5.01 9.61
C ALA A 44 6.23 -4.63 11.10
N ASN A 45 5.03 -4.32 11.62
CA ASN A 45 4.80 -4.02 13.03
C ASN A 45 5.16 -5.21 13.95
N GLN A 46 4.94 -6.45 13.50
CA GLN A 46 5.38 -7.65 14.23
C GLN A 46 6.90 -7.86 14.12
N VAL A 47 7.47 -7.71 12.93
CA VAL A 47 8.91 -7.89 12.66
C VAL A 47 9.77 -6.92 13.48
N ILE A 48 9.38 -5.65 13.57
CA ILE A 48 10.13 -4.65 14.35
C ILE A 48 9.99 -4.83 15.88
N ALA A 49 9.01 -5.62 16.32
CA ALA A 49 8.89 -6.00 17.72
C ALA A 49 9.85 -7.15 18.10
N ASP A 50 10.34 -7.91 17.12
CA ASP A 50 11.32 -8.97 17.29
C ASP A 50 12.76 -8.42 17.17
N ALA A 51 13.53 -8.51 18.26
CA ALA A 51 14.89 -8.01 18.34
C ALA A 51 15.86 -8.72 17.37
N ALA A 52 15.59 -9.97 17.00
CA ALA A 52 16.41 -10.72 16.04
C ALA A 52 16.13 -10.29 14.59
N LEU A 53 14.91 -9.81 14.30
CA LEU A 53 14.48 -9.50 12.94
C LEU A 53 14.46 -8.01 12.62
N VAL A 54 14.34 -7.12 13.61
CA VAL A 54 14.21 -5.67 13.39
C VAL A 54 15.30 -5.09 12.49
N SER A 55 16.54 -5.60 12.60
CA SER A 55 17.66 -5.12 11.79
C SER A 55 17.63 -5.58 10.33
N SER A 56 16.88 -6.63 9.98
CA SER A 56 16.79 -7.17 8.63
C SER A 56 15.78 -6.44 7.75
N LEU A 57 14.76 -5.80 8.35
CA LEU A 57 13.74 -5.05 7.63
C LEU A 57 14.28 -3.67 7.21
N LYS A 58 14.39 -3.44 5.89
CA LYS A 58 15.01 -2.24 5.31
C LYS A 58 14.02 -1.24 4.71
N GLY A 59 12.77 -1.64 4.52
CA GLY A 59 11.73 -0.75 4.02
C GLY A 59 10.35 -1.40 4.03
N VAL A 60 9.33 -0.55 4.04
CA VAL A 60 7.93 -0.96 3.93
C VAL A 60 7.26 -0.19 2.81
N VAL A 61 6.49 -0.89 1.98
CA VAL A 61 5.56 -0.31 1.01
C VAL A 61 4.17 -0.71 1.43
N ALA A 62 3.39 0.26 1.92
CA ALA A 62 2.02 0.07 2.36
C ALA A 62 1.07 0.85 1.46
N MET A 63 0.45 0.14 0.52
CA MET A 63 -0.44 0.69 -0.49
C MET A 63 -1.88 0.68 0.00
N VAL A 64 -2.57 1.83 -0.01
CA VAL A 64 -3.95 1.99 0.49
C VAL A 64 -4.21 1.25 1.82
N PRO A 65 -3.38 1.47 2.86
CA PRO A 65 -3.44 0.65 4.06
C PRO A 65 -4.63 1.01 4.94
N ALA A 66 -5.17 0.02 5.67
CA ALA A 66 -6.03 0.22 6.83
C ALA A 66 -5.15 0.19 8.11
N VAL A 67 -5.05 1.31 8.81
CA VAL A 67 -4.20 1.48 10.01
C VAL A 67 -4.98 1.92 11.24
N VAL A 68 -6.24 2.31 11.06
CA VAL A 68 -7.20 2.63 12.13
C VAL A 68 -8.52 1.89 11.87
N HIS A 69 -9.26 1.62 12.95
CA HIS A 69 -10.63 1.15 12.86
C HIS A 69 -11.58 2.35 12.91
N PHE A 70 -12.69 2.33 12.18
CA PHE A 70 -13.66 3.44 12.15
C PHE A 70 -14.19 3.81 13.56
N ASP A 71 -14.44 2.81 14.41
CA ASP A 71 -14.89 3.01 15.79
C ASP A 71 -13.80 3.41 16.80
N ASN A 72 -12.52 3.38 16.42
CA ASN A 72 -11.43 3.71 17.34
C ASN A 72 -10.36 4.57 16.66
N PHE A 73 -10.81 5.75 16.27
CA PHE A 73 -9.98 6.71 15.59
C PHE A 73 -9.26 7.66 16.58
N PRO A 74 -7.94 7.89 16.46
CA PRO A 74 -7.22 8.77 17.37
C PRO A 74 -7.64 10.25 17.23
N ALA A 75 -8.12 10.85 18.32
CA ALA A 75 -8.66 12.22 18.33
C ALA A 75 -7.72 13.28 17.71
N LYS A 76 -6.40 13.12 17.87
CA LYS A 76 -5.39 14.05 17.31
C LYS A 76 -5.43 14.16 15.79
N PHE A 77 -5.99 13.17 15.10
CA PHE A 77 -6.08 13.14 13.63
C PHE A 77 -7.48 13.48 13.11
N GLN A 78 -8.44 13.85 13.96
CA GLN A 78 -9.82 14.07 13.51
C GLN A 78 -9.94 15.14 12.43
N PRO A 79 -9.21 16.27 12.51
CA PRO A 79 -9.31 17.31 11.49
C PRO A 79 -8.90 16.87 10.07
N MET A 80 -8.14 15.79 9.96
CA MET A 80 -7.65 15.25 8.67
C MET A 80 -8.40 14.01 8.19
N TYR A 81 -9.32 13.44 8.97
CA TYR A 81 -10.01 12.20 8.63
C TYR A 81 -11.40 12.48 8.05
N LYS A 82 -11.42 12.70 6.74
CA LYS A 82 -12.60 13.08 5.95
C LYS A 82 -13.04 11.99 4.97
N ALA A 83 -12.14 11.10 4.58
CA ALA A 83 -12.35 10.07 3.57
C ALA A 83 -13.55 9.16 3.87
N SER A 84 -13.74 8.78 5.14
CA SER A 84 -14.90 7.97 5.55
C SER A 84 -16.24 8.71 5.41
N THR A 85 -16.22 10.04 5.32
CA THR A 85 -17.42 10.84 5.04
C THR A 85 -17.56 11.15 3.55
N GLU A 86 -16.46 11.54 2.89
CA GLU A 86 -16.43 11.91 1.47
C GLU A 86 -16.68 10.70 0.55
N ASN A 87 -16.15 9.54 0.92
CA ASN A 87 -16.27 8.26 0.20
C ASN A 87 -17.17 7.27 0.96
N ALA A 88 -18.17 7.79 1.68
CA ALA A 88 -19.03 6.97 2.54
C ALA A 88 -19.87 5.94 1.76
N ARG A 89 -20.30 6.30 0.55
CA ARG A 89 -21.14 5.49 -0.35
C ARG A 89 -20.67 5.64 -1.78
N ASP A 90 -21.02 4.64 -2.60
CA ASP A 90 -20.81 4.65 -4.06
C ASP A 90 -19.34 4.82 -4.50
N ALA A 91 -18.39 4.63 -3.58
CA ALA A 91 -16.98 4.57 -3.90
C ALA A 91 -16.68 3.24 -4.63
N PRO A 92 -15.94 3.27 -5.76
CA PRO A 92 -15.66 2.04 -6.49
C PRO A 92 -14.78 1.09 -5.68
N VAL A 93 -14.97 -0.22 -5.90
CA VAL A 93 -14.26 -1.33 -5.23
C VAL A 93 -14.66 -1.53 -3.77
N ILE A 94 -14.50 -0.50 -2.92
CA ILE A 94 -14.96 -0.52 -1.53
C ILE A 94 -15.54 0.84 -1.12
N ASP A 95 -16.44 0.79 -0.15
CA ASP A 95 -17.03 1.92 0.56
C ASP A 95 -17.02 1.66 2.08
N VAL A 96 -17.59 2.58 2.87
CA VAL A 96 -17.61 2.43 4.33
C VAL A 96 -18.43 1.23 4.78
N GLU A 97 -19.54 0.91 4.10
CA GLU A 97 -20.41 -0.20 4.46
C GLU A 97 -19.71 -1.55 4.27
N SER A 98 -19.14 -1.78 3.09
CA SER A 98 -18.38 -3.00 2.78
C SER A 98 -17.15 -3.16 3.70
N THR A 99 -16.46 -2.07 4.03
CA THR A 99 -15.33 -2.07 4.97
C THR A 99 -15.78 -2.40 6.40
N ALA A 100 -16.92 -1.85 6.85
CA ALA A 100 -17.48 -2.13 8.17
C ALA A 100 -17.92 -3.59 8.30
N ILE A 101 -18.54 -4.16 7.25
CA ILE A 101 -18.87 -5.60 7.18
C ILE A 101 -17.60 -6.44 7.35
N PHE A 102 -16.51 -6.08 6.67
CA PHE A 102 -15.24 -6.78 6.79
C PHE A 102 -14.68 -6.72 8.21
N PHE A 103 -14.62 -5.54 8.83
CA PHE A 103 -14.15 -5.40 10.20
C PHE A 103 -14.99 -6.20 11.21
N HIS A 104 -16.32 -6.17 11.05
CA HIS A 104 -17.21 -6.97 11.88
C HIS A 104 -16.95 -8.47 11.72
N ALA A 105 -16.84 -8.95 10.48
CA ALA A 105 -16.59 -10.36 10.18
C ALA A 105 -15.20 -10.83 10.65
N ALA A 106 -14.19 -9.96 10.60
CA ALA A 106 -12.85 -10.25 11.10
C ALA A 106 -12.81 -10.43 12.63
N GLY A 107 -13.78 -9.85 13.36
CA GLY A 107 -13.90 -10.00 14.81
C GLY A 107 -12.73 -9.40 15.61
N VAL A 108 -11.90 -8.56 14.98
CA VAL A 108 -10.75 -7.94 15.63
C VAL A 108 -11.21 -6.69 16.38
N SER A 109 -10.87 -6.59 17.66
CA SER A 109 -11.21 -5.41 18.45
C SER A 109 -10.59 -4.14 17.85
N PRO A 110 -11.33 -3.02 17.77
CA PRO A 110 -10.84 -1.72 17.28
C PRO A 110 -9.58 -1.19 17.99
N ALA A 111 -9.27 -1.69 19.19
CA ALA A 111 -8.14 -1.26 20.02
C ALA A 111 -6.85 -2.07 19.81
N VAL A 112 -6.85 -3.05 18.91
CA VAL A 112 -5.71 -3.97 18.72
C VAL A 112 -4.61 -3.32 17.88
N ALA A 113 -3.54 -2.86 18.54
CA ALA A 113 -2.42 -2.19 17.88
C ALA A 113 -1.62 -3.06 16.89
N SER A 114 -1.71 -4.39 16.99
CA SER A 114 -1.10 -5.30 15.99
C SER A 114 -1.86 -5.31 14.67
N ALA A 115 -3.16 -4.99 14.68
CA ALA A 115 -4.00 -4.88 13.48
C ALA A 115 -4.07 -3.42 12.99
N PHE A 116 -4.28 -2.48 13.92
CA PHE A 116 -4.41 -1.05 13.64
C PHE A 116 -3.13 -0.32 14.04
N THR A 117 -2.19 -0.27 13.09
CA THR A 117 -0.80 0.13 13.32
C THR A 117 -0.62 1.60 13.71
N ALA A 118 -1.62 2.46 13.50
CA ALA A 118 -1.60 3.83 14.04
C ALA A 118 -1.62 3.85 15.58
N LEU A 119 -2.14 2.81 16.23
CA LEU A 119 -2.15 2.66 17.69
C LEU A 119 -0.80 2.15 18.25
N ALA A 120 0.09 1.63 17.40
CA ALA A 120 1.36 1.02 17.79
C ALA A 120 2.47 2.04 18.10
N THR A 121 2.15 3.10 18.85
CA THR A 121 3.07 4.20 19.19
C THR A 121 4.45 3.73 19.68
N PRO A 122 4.56 2.74 20.59
CA PRO A 122 5.87 2.25 21.05
C PRO A 122 6.76 1.64 19.96
N ASN A 123 6.17 1.27 18.82
CA ASN A 123 6.88 0.66 17.70
C ASN A 123 7.21 1.67 16.59
N HIS A 124 6.57 2.84 16.53
CA HIS A 124 6.70 3.77 15.39
C HIS A 124 8.15 4.16 15.10
N ALA A 125 8.96 4.44 16.13
CA ALA A 125 10.37 4.81 15.96
C ALA A 125 11.28 3.67 15.48
N LYS A 126 10.78 2.42 15.49
CA LYS A 126 11.52 1.23 15.03
C LYS A 126 11.24 0.88 13.57
N PHE A 127 10.24 1.50 12.94
CA PHE A 127 9.96 1.26 11.53
C PHE A 127 11.13 1.74 10.66
N PRO A 128 11.47 1.01 9.58
CA PRO A 128 12.35 1.52 8.54
C PRO A 128 11.64 2.63 7.74
N PRO A 129 12.33 3.26 6.77
CA PRO A 129 11.67 4.13 5.80
C PRO A 129 10.44 3.47 5.15
N MET A 130 9.37 4.24 5.01
CA MET A 130 8.09 3.74 4.50
C MET A 130 7.60 4.52 3.28
N TYR A 131 7.16 3.79 2.26
CA TYR A 131 6.42 4.31 1.12
C TYR A 131 4.93 4.00 1.29
N LEU A 132 4.09 5.01 1.12
CA LEU A 132 2.66 4.96 1.31
C LEU A 132 1.95 5.36 0.01
N THR A 133 0.77 4.78 -0.23
CA THR A 133 -0.11 5.29 -1.27
C THR A 133 -1.52 5.50 -0.77
N ALA A 134 -2.22 6.48 -1.35
CA ALA A 134 -3.63 6.75 -1.11
C ALA A 134 -4.32 6.99 -2.45
N CYS A 135 -5.60 6.62 -2.54
CA CYS A 135 -6.43 6.81 -3.72
C CYS A 135 -7.55 7.81 -3.41
N GLU A 136 -8.02 8.58 -4.39
CA GLU A 136 -9.06 9.59 -4.19
C GLU A 136 -10.39 9.01 -3.71
N PHE A 137 -10.88 8.00 -4.43
CA PHE A 137 -12.15 7.33 -4.16
C PHE A 137 -11.94 6.09 -3.30
N ASP A 138 -11.51 6.33 -2.07
CA ASP A 138 -11.17 5.30 -1.10
C ASP A 138 -11.62 5.74 0.31
N PRO A 139 -12.51 4.99 1.00
CA PRO A 139 -12.92 5.31 2.37
C PRO A 139 -11.76 5.28 3.38
N LEU A 140 -10.66 4.60 3.04
CA LEU A 140 -9.44 4.48 3.83
C LEU A 140 -8.34 5.45 3.37
N ARG A 141 -8.61 6.36 2.43
CA ARG A 141 -7.60 7.29 1.87
C ARG A 141 -6.76 7.98 2.96
N ASP A 142 -7.41 8.41 4.03
CA ASP A 142 -6.77 9.22 5.07
C ASP A 142 -5.90 8.40 6.04
N ASP A 143 -6.03 7.07 6.05
CA ASP A 143 -5.20 6.15 6.85
C ASP A 143 -3.71 6.26 6.48
N ALA A 144 -3.40 6.41 5.19
CA ALA A 144 -2.03 6.64 4.72
C ALA A 144 -1.45 7.95 5.29
N TYR A 145 -2.26 8.99 5.38
CA TYR A 145 -1.84 10.28 5.94
C TYR A 145 -1.68 10.22 7.46
N VAL A 146 -2.58 9.52 8.15
CA VAL A 146 -2.47 9.23 9.59
C VAL A 146 -1.17 8.50 9.89
N MET A 147 -0.86 7.42 9.15
CA MET A 147 0.37 6.67 9.36
C MET A 147 1.61 7.53 9.06
N LYS A 148 1.58 8.33 7.99
CA LYS A 148 2.64 9.29 7.67
C LYS A 148 2.89 10.27 8.82
N ALA A 149 1.83 10.79 9.44
CA ALA A 149 1.94 11.69 10.59
C ALA A 149 2.56 11.00 11.81
N CYS A 150 2.10 9.80 12.17
CA CYS A 150 2.68 8.98 13.24
C CYS A 150 4.18 8.74 13.03
N LEU A 151 4.58 8.33 11.83
CA LEU A 151 5.98 8.04 11.51
C LEU A 151 6.85 9.31 11.47
N LYS A 152 6.29 10.42 10.98
CA LYS A 152 6.98 11.71 11.01
C LYS A 152 7.24 12.18 12.44
N GLU A 153 6.28 12.05 13.35
CA GLU A 153 6.46 12.33 14.79
C GLU A 153 7.58 11.46 15.40
N ALA A 154 7.70 10.21 14.95
CA ALA A 154 8.73 9.27 15.40
C ALA A 154 10.09 9.42 14.70
N GLY A 155 10.25 10.40 13.80
CA GLY A 155 11.49 10.63 13.07
C GLY A 155 11.77 9.64 11.92
N VAL A 156 10.77 8.86 11.50
CA VAL A 156 10.92 7.87 10.43
C VAL A 156 10.69 8.52 9.05
N PRO A 157 11.63 8.35 8.09
CA PRO A 157 11.45 8.86 6.73
C PRO A 157 10.25 8.23 6.04
N THR A 158 9.39 9.07 5.47
CA THR A 158 8.20 8.61 4.74
C THR A 158 8.06 9.31 3.40
N LYS A 159 7.54 8.58 2.41
CA LYS A 159 7.07 9.13 1.14
C LYS A 159 5.63 8.67 0.94
N LEU A 160 4.76 9.57 0.48
CA LEU A 160 3.37 9.26 0.18
C LEU A 160 3.07 9.74 -1.23
N ASN A 161 2.48 8.86 -2.04
CA ASN A 161 1.93 9.19 -3.34
C ASN A 161 0.40 9.11 -3.31
N TYR A 162 -0.24 10.15 -3.85
CA TYR A 162 -1.69 10.23 -3.98
C TYR A 162 -2.08 9.96 -5.43
N TYR A 163 -3.09 9.12 -5.63
CA TYR A 163 -3.64 8.77 -6.93
C TYR A 163 -5.00 9.45 -7.11
N GLU A 164 -4.99 10.59 -7.80
CA GLU A 164 -6.16 11.38 -8.15
C GLU A 164 -7.06 10.62 -9.15
N GLY A 165 -8.38 10.68 -8.94
CA GLY A 165 -9.42 10.07 -9.76
C GLY A 165 -9.49 8.54 -9.69
N LEU A 166 -8.69 7.90 -8.85
CA LEU A 166 -8.56 6.44 -8.81
C LEU A 166 -9.16 5.84 -7.53
N PRO A 167 -9.75 4.63 -7.59
CA PRO A 167 -10.33 3.96 -6.43
C PRO A 167 -9.32 3.09 -5.67
N HIS A 168 -9.74 2.61 -4.50
CA HIS A 168 -9.01 1.62 -3.72
C HIS A 168 -8.60 0.40 -4.57
N TYR A 169 -7.32 0.00 -4.52
CA TYR A 169 -6.74 -1.10 -5.32
C TYR A 169 -6.94 -0.99 -6.85
N PHE A 170 -7.03 0.21 -7.44
CA PHE A 170 -7.30 0.38 -8.88
C PHE A 170 -6.42 -0.48 -9.82
N TRP A 171 -5.18 -0.78 -9.44
CA TRP A 171 -4.21 -1.58 -10.22
C TRP A 171 -4.61 -3.05 -10.43
N ILE A 172 -5.69 -3.53 -9.82
CA ILE A 172 -6.25 -4.85 -10.17
C ILE A 172 -7.04 -4.81 -11.49
N PHE A 173 -7.40 -3.62 -11.98
CA PHE A 173 -8.14 -3.43 -13.22
C PHE A 173 -7.19 -3.07 -14.36
N PRO A 174 -7.03 -3.92 -15.40
CA PRO A 174 -6.08 -3.70 -16.48
C PRO A 174 -6.41 -2.49 -17.38
N SER A 175 -7.60 -1.91 -17.24
CA SER A 175 -8.05 -0.73 -17.99
C SER A 175 -7.66 0.59 -17.33
N LEU A 176 -7.19 0.57 -16.09
CA LEU A 176 -6.72 1.74 -15.36
C LEU A 176 -5.19 1.88 -15.50
N PRO A 177 -4.63 3.09 -15.33
CA PRO A 177 -3.21 3.40 -15.61
C PRO A 177 -2.16 2.52 -14.91
#